data_AF-A0A2M7QFF5-F1
#
_entry.id   AF-A0A2M7QFF5-F1
#
_cell.length_a   1.000
_cell.length_b   1.000
_cell.length_c   1.000
_cell.angle_alpha   90.00
_cell.angle_beta   90.00
_cell.angle_gamma   90.00
#
_symmetry.space_group_name_H-M   'P 1'
#
loop_
_entity.id
_entity.type
_entity.pdbx_description
1 polymer ?
#
loop_
_entity_poly.entity_id
_entity_poly.type
_entity_poly.pdbx_seq_one_letter_code
_entity_poly.pdbx_strand_id
1 'polypeptide(L)'
;MITDSDIKKLKKIFATKDDLKKFAAKEDLKRFATKEDLERYATKENLKEELQQLEKRLTNNIIVFKDEILHEIIALRDDFTMISGHRDMLEDHEIRIGKLEKAVIIH
;
A
#
# COMPACT_ATOMS: atom_id res chain seq x y z
N MET A 1 13.19 69.63 41.00
CA MET A 1 12.80 68.51 41.90
C MET A 1 11.67 67.76 41.23
N ILE A 2 11.65 66.42 41.34
CA ILE A 2 10.44 65.65 41.01
C ILE A 2 9.35 66.02 42.03
N THR A 3 8.12 66.17 41.55
CA THR A 3 6.94 66.51 42.36
C THR A 3 6.05 65.30 42.59
N ASP A 4 5.16 65.35 43.58
CA ASP A 4 4.17 64.29 43.83
C ASP A 4 3.24 64.06 42.63
N SER A 5 2.99 65.10 41.83
CA SER A 5 2.25 65.00 40.56
C SER A 5 2.99 64.14 39.55
N ASP A 6 4.32 64.28 39.47
CA ASP A 6 5.17 63.47 38.60
C ASP A 6 5.17 62.01 39.06
N ILE A 7 5.30 61.77 40.37
CA ILE A 7 5.25 60.42 40.95
C ILE A 7 3.89 59.75 40.69
N LYS A 8 2.78 60.49 40.77
CA LYS A 8 1.43 59.96 40.54
C LYS A 8 1.19 59.58 39.07
N LYS A 9 1.75 60.34 38.12
CA LYS A 9 1.73 59.98 36.68
C LYS A 9 2.54 58.72 36.42
N LEU A 10 3.74 58.61 37.01
CA LEU A 10 4.60 57.44 36.86
C LEU A 10 3.92 56.16 37.37
N LYS A 11 3.23 56.20 38.51
CA LYS A 11 2.47 55.04 39.03
C LYS A 11 1.36 54.54 38.11
N LYS A 12 0.81 55.40 37.25
CA LYS A 12 -0.17 54.98 36.23
C LYS A 12 0.47 54.35 34.99
N ILE A 13 1.75 54.63 34.75
CA ILE A 13 2.49 54.16 33.57
C ILE A 13 3.26 52.87 33.87
N PHE A 14 3.83 52.74 35.06
CA PHE A 14 4.60 51.55 35.44
C PHE A 14 3.69 50.35 35.70
N ALA A 15 4.02 49.24 35.06
CA ALA A 15 3.43 47.94 35.39
C ALA A 15 3.77 47.53 36.83
N THR A 16 2.79 46.97 37.53
CA THR A 16 2.92 46.44 38.88
C THR A 16 3.23 44.94 38.85
N LYS A 17 3.59 44.38 40.01
CA LYS A 17 3.77 42.92 40.14
C LYS A 17 2.50 42.14 39.82
N ASP A 18 1.32 42.71 40.14
CA ASP A 18 0.04 42.08 39.84
C ASP A 18 -0.29 42.10 38.34
N ASP A 19 0.17 43.12 37.61
CA ASP A 19 0.06 43.14 36.14
C ASP A 19 0.87 42.01 35.50
N LEU A 20 2.03 41.66 36.07
CA LEU A 20 2.90 40.60 35.56
C LEU A 20 2.36 39.18 35.82
N LYS A 21 1.54 38.96 36.86
CA LYS A 21 0.95 37.65 37.19
C LYS A 21 0.06 37.08 36.08
N LYS A 22 -0.39 37.93 35.15
CA LYS A 22 -1.23 37.54 34.00
C LYS A 22 -0.43 36.88 32.86
N PHE A 23 0.90 37.02 32.87
CA PHE A 23 1.77 36.44 31.85
C PHE A 23 2.30 35.08 32.30
N ALA A 24 2.44 34.16 31.34
CA ALA A 24 3.11 32.89 31.58
C ALA A 24 4.60 33.12 31.92
N ALA A 25 5.09 32.38 32.91
CA ALA A 25 6.51 32.32 33.22
C ALA A 25 7.23 31.31 32.32
N LYS A 26 8.57 31.39 32.27
CA LYS A 26 9.38 30.46 31.47
C LYS A 26 9.15 28.99 31.84
N GLU A 27 8.92 28.71 33.12
CA GLU A 27 8.64 27.37 33.61
C GLU A 27 7.32 26.81 33.07
N ASP A 28 6.31 27.65 32.84
CA ASP A 28 5.01 27.23 32.28
C ASP A 28 5.14 26.69 30.85
N LEU A 29 6.19 27.10 30.13
CA LEU A 29 6.41 26.74 28.73
C LEU A 29 7.18 25.42 28.55
N LYS A 30 7.89 24.92 29.57
CA LYS A 30 8.72 23.70 29.47
C LYS A 30 7.92 22.42 29.19
N ARG A 31 6.61 22.43 29.43
CA ARG A 31 5.73 21.27 29.19
C ARG A 31 5.30 21.11 27.73
N PHE A 32 5.54 22.10 26.88
CA PHE A 32 5.16 22.04 25.48
C PHE A 32 6.27 21.41 24.65
N ALA A 33 5.88 20.53 23.71
CA ALA A 33 6.80 20.00 22.72
C ALA A 33 7.34 21.13 21.83
N THR A 34 8.61 21.01 21.42
CA THR A 34 9.23 21.91 20.45
C THR A 34 8.98 21.43 19.02
N LYS A 35 9.48 22.17 18.02
CA LYS A 35 9.38 21.72 16.63
C LYS A 35 10.25 20.49 16.39
N GLU A 36 11.44 20.49 16.97
CA GLU A 36 12.41 19.41 16.89
C GLU A 36 11.84 18.10 17.47
N ASP A 37 11.06 18.18 18.55
CA ASP A 37 10.35 17.01 19.11
C ASP A 37 9.39 16.35 18.09
N LEU A 38 8.84 17.14 17.16
CA LEU A 38 7.84 16.73 16.18
C LEU A 38 8.44 16.23 14.85
N GLU A 39 9.70 16.55 14.55
CA GLU A 39 10.35 16.20 13.27
C GLU A 39 10.47 14.68 13.03
N ARG A 40 10.52 13.89 14.11
CA ARG A 40 10.63 12.43 14.04
C ARG A 40 9.35 11.71 13.62
N TYR A 41 8.20 12.40 13.58
CA TYR A 41 6.93 11.77 13.26
C TYR A 41 6.67 11.82 11.75
N ALA A 42 6.20 10.69 11.21
CA ALA A 42 5.79 10.63 9.82
C ALA A 42 4.66 11.64 9.54
N THR A 43 4.76 12.36 8.44
CA THR A 43 3.71 13.26 7.99
C THR A 43 2.64 12.49 7.22
N LYS A 44 1.46 13.10 7.06
CA LYS A 44 0.38 12.52 6.24
C LYS A 44 0.82 12.25 4.79
N GLU A 45 1.67 13.11 4.23
CA GLU A 45 2.20 12.91 2.88
C GLU A 45 3.16 11.72 2.83
N ASN A 46 4.04 11.55 3.83
CA ASN A 46 4.91 10.36 3.88
C ASN A 46 4.11 9.07 3.88
N LEU A 47 3.06 8.99 4.72
CA LEU A 47 2.19 7.81 4.78
C LEU A 47 1.43 7.59 3.46
N LYS A 48 1.01 8.66 2.78
CA LYS A 48 0.33 8.57 1.49
C LYS A 48 1.27 8.06 0.39
N GLU A 49 2.51 8.54 0.36
CA GLU A 49 3.54 8.06 -0.56
C GLU A 49 3.84 6.57 -0.33
N GLU A 50 4.00 6.15 0.92
CA GLU A 50 4.20 4.73 1.27
C GLU A 50 3.02 3.86 0.84
N LEU A 51 1.78 4.31 1.07
CA LEU A 51 0.58 3.60 0.63
C LEU A 51 0.51 3.48 -0.90
N GLN A 52 0.82 4.55 -1.63
CA GLN A 52 0.85 4.51 -3.10
C GLN A 52 1.92 3.56 -3.63
N GLN A 53 3.10 3.51 -3.00
CA GLN A 53 4.15 2.55 -3.36
C GLN A 53 3.72 1.12 -3.08
N LEU A 54 3.07 0.88 -1.93
CA LEU A 54 2.55 -0.42 -1.58
C LEU A 54 1.47 -0.88 -2.57
N GLU A 55 0.53 -0.01 -2.93
CA GLU A 55 -0.51 -0.29 -3.92
C GLU A 55 0.11 -0.69 -5.27
N LYS A 56 1.06 0.10 -5.78
CA LYS A 56 1.78 -0.22 -7.01
C LYS A 56 2.47 -1.59 -6.96
N ARG A 57 3.13 -1.90 -5.84
CA ARG A 57 3.80 -3.20 -5.65
C ARG A 57 2.80 -4.35 -5.67
N LEU A 58 1.67 -4.20 -4.97
CA LEU A 58 0.62 -5.22 -4.95
C LEU A 58 0.01 -5.43 -6.34
N THR A 59 -0.33 -4.34 -7.04
CA THR A 59 -0.86 -4.41 -8.41
C THR A 59 0.12 -5.09 -9.35
N ASN A 60 1.41 -4.76 -9.29
CA ASN A 60 2.43 -5.40 -10.12
C ASN A 60 2.55 -6.90 -9.83
N ASN A 61 2.57 -7.31 -8.56
CA ASN A 61 2.62 -8.73 -8.19
C ASN A 61 1.41 -9.49 -8.74
N ILE A 62 0.22 -8.90 -8.68
CA ILE A 62 -1.00 -9.50 -9.23
C ILE A 62 -0.91 -9.63 -10.75
N ILE A 63 -0.40 -8.63 -11.45
CA ILE A 63 -0.24 -8.66 -12.91
C ILE A 63 0.73 -9.77 -13.31
N VAL A 64 1.92 -9.81 -12.71
CA VAL A 64 2.93 -10.83 -13.02
C VAL A 64 2.38 -12.23 -12.78
N PHE A 65 1.76 -12.46 -11.62
CA PHE A 65 1.15 -13.76 -11.30
C PHE A 65 0.04 -14.15 -12.27
N LYS A 66 -0.80 -13.19 -12.68
CA LYS A 66 -1.85 -13.43 -13.67
C LYS A 66 -1.26 -13.82 -15.03
N ASP A 67 -0.18 -13.15 -15.44
CA ASP A 67 0.49 -13.44 -16.70
C ASP A 67 1.15 -14.83 -16.66
N GLU A 68 1.80 -15.21 -15.56
CA GLU A 68 2.35 -16.56 -15.35
C GLU A 68 1.27 -17.65 -15.44
N ILE A 69 0.15 -17.48 -14.72
CA ILE A 69 -0.99 -18.41 -14.80
C ILE A 69 -1.54 -18.50 -16.22
N LEU A 70 -1.66 -17.36 -16.91
CA LEU A 70 -2.22 -17.34 -18.26
C LEU A 70 -1.35 -18.13 -19.24
N HIS A 71 -0.02 -18.02 -19.15
CA HIS A 71 0.91 -18.79 -19.98
C HIS A 71 0.74 -20.30 -19.74
N GLU A 72 0.69 -20.73 -18.48
CA GLU A 72 0.49 -22.15 -18.13
C GLU A 72 -0.86 -22.68 -18.63
N ILE A 73 -1.95 -21.90 -18.50
CA ILE A 73 -3.27 -22.29 -18.99
C ILE A 73 -3.28 -22.45 -20.52
N ILE A 74 -2.56 -21.59 -21.24
CA ILE A 74 -2.44 -21.68 -22.70
C ILE A 74 -1.67 -22.95 -23.07
N ALA A 75 -0.53 -23.21 -22.45
CA ALA A 75 0.25 -24.41 -22.69
C ALA A 75 -0.57 -25.69 -22.44
N LEU A 76 -1.32 -25.75 -21.34
CA LEU A 76 -2.22 -26.87 -21.03
C LEU A 76 -3.34 -27.05 -22.06
N ARG A 77 -3.88 -25.96 -22.62
CA ARG A 77 -4.91 -26.04 -23.68
C ARG A 77 -4.35 -26.58 -24.99
N ASP A 78 -3.13 -26.20 -25.33
CA ASP A 78 -2.45 -26.70 -26.53
C ASP A 78 -2.18 -28.20 -26.40
N ASP A 79 -1.66 -28.63 -25.25
CA ASP A 79 -1.45 -30.05 -24.94
C ASP A 79 -2.76 -30.85 -24.97
N PHE A 80 -3.83 -30.31 -24.38
CA PHE A 80 -5.15 -30.95 -24.38
C PHE A 80 -5.68 -31.14 -25.81
N THR A 81 -5.49 -30.14 -26.67
CA THR A 81 -5.92 -30.20 -28.08
C THR A 81 -5.19 -31.31 -28.83
N MET A 82 -3.88 -31.45 -28.62
CA MET A 82 -3.08 -32.53 -29.22
C MET A 82 -3.54 -33.91 -28.74
N ILE A 83 -3.77 -34.06 -27.42
CA ILE A 83 -4.25 -35.31 -26.84
C ILE A 83 -5.62 -35.69 -27.38
N SER A 84 -6.54 -34.74 -27.52
CA SER A 84 -7.86 -34.98 -28.12
C SER A 84 -7.74 -35.52 -29.55
N GLY A 85 -6.87 -34.91 -30.37
CA GLY A 85 -6.63 -35.39 -31.73
C GLY A 85 -6.03 -36.80 -31.78
N HIS A 86 -5.08 -37.11 -30.89
CA HIS A 86 -4.54 -38.47 -30.79
C HIS A 86 -5.59 -39.50 -30.36
N ARG A 87 -6.49 -39.12 -29.45
CA ARG A 87 -7.61 -39.97 -29.05
C ARG A 87 -8.52 -40.30 -30.23
N ASP A 88 -8.90 -39.31 -31.03
CA ASP A 88 -9.74 -39.51 -32.22
C ASP A 88 -9.09 -40.50 -33.20
N MET A 89 -7.77 -40.37 -33.43
CA MET A 89 -7.01 -41.30 -34.28
C MET A 89 -6.96 -42.73 -33.71
N LEU A 90 -6.80 -42.88 -32.40
CA LEU A 90 -6.81 -44.19 -31.74
C LEU A 90 -8.18 -44.85 -31.84
N GLU A 91 -9.27 -44.08 -31.70
CA GLU A 91 -10.64 -44.59 -31.87
C GLU A 91 -10.86 -45.11 -33.31
N ASP A 92 -10.36 -44.42 -34.34
CA ASP A 92 -10.41 -44.94 -35.73
C ASP A 92 -9.55 -46.20 -35.90
N HIS A 93 -8.35 -46.23 -35.34
CA HIS A 93 -7.48 -47.40 -35.38
C HIS A 93 -8.14 -48.62 -34.72
N GLU A 94 -8.78 -48.46 -33.57
CA GLU A 94 -9.50 -49.52 -32.86
C GLU A 94 -10.63 -50.09 -33.72
N ILE A 95 -11.41 -49.22 -34.38
CA ILE A 95 -12.47 -49.65 -35.31
C ILE A 95 -11.90 -50.47 -36.48
N ARG A 96 -10.77 -50.04 -37.06
CA ARG A 96 -10.13 -50.72 -38.18
C ARG A 96 -9.56 -52.06 -37.78
N ILE A 97 -8.90 -52.16 -36.61
CA ILE A 97 -8.38 -53.42 -36.06
C ILE A 97 -9.52 -54.41 -35.85
N GLY A 98 -10.62 -54.01 -35.21
CA GLY A 98 -11.77 -54.90 -34.99
C GLY A 98 -12.42 -55.41 -36.28
N LYS A 99 -12.36 -54.64 -37.38
CA LYS A 99 -12.80 -55.12 -38.71
C LYS A 99 -11.84 -56.18 -39.27
N LEU A 100 -10.53 -56.00 -39.12
CA LEU A 100 -9.51 -56.95 -39.58
C LEU A 100 -9.56 -58.25 -38.78
N GLU A 101 -9.69 -58.18 -37.46
CA GLU A 101 -9.80 -59.36 -36.59
C GLU A 101 -10.99 -60.24 -36.97
N LYS A 102 -12.16 -59.63 -37.23
CA LYS A 102 -13.34 -60.36 -37.73
C LYS A 102 -13.10 -61.04 -39.07
N ALA A 103 -12.37 -60.39 -39.99
CA ALA A 103 -12.08 -60.96 -41.30
C ALA A 103 -11.14 -62.17 -41.21
N VAL A 104 -10.14 -62.13 -40.32
CA VAL A 104 -9.18 -63.22 -40.12
C VAL A 104 -9.83 -64.44 -39.46
N ILE A 105 -10.80 -64.26 -38.56
CA ILE A 105 -11.50 -65.36 -37.87
C ILE A 105 -12.42 -66.16 -38.82
N ILE A 106 -12.81 -65.59 -39.96
CA ILE A 106 -13.74 -66.22 -40.93
C ILE A 106 -12.99 -67.06 -41.99
N HIS A 107 -11.66 -67.20 -41.90
CA HIS A 107 -10.84 -68.13 -42.71
C HIS A 107 -10.22 -69.21 -41.83
#